data_AF-A0A9X5V8L9-F1
#
_entry.id   AF-A0A9X5V8L9-F1
#
_cell.length_a   1.000
_cell.length_b   1.000
_cell.length_c   1.000
_cell.angle_alpha   90.00
_cell.angle_beta   90.00
_cell.angle_gamma   90.00
#
_symmetry.space_group_name_H-M   'P 1'
#
loop_
_entity.id
_entity.type
_entity.pdbx_description
1 polymer ?
#
loop_
_entity_poly.entity_id
_entity_poly.type
_entity_poly.pdbx_seq_one_letter_code
_entity_poly.pdbx_strand_id
1 'polypeptide(L)' 'MPNRTSVLTTQINNEKARSLYERLDWVNVLEPFHSSKNDVPYVIMGKALKTKVN' A
#
# COMPACT_ATOMS: atom_id res chain seq x y z
N MET A 1 -11.07 -15.68 10.63
CA MET A 1 -11.68 -14.47 10.02
C MET A 1 -10.88 -14.10 8.76
N PRO A 2 -11.52 -13.75 7.63
CA PRO A 2 -10.88 -13.80 6.31
C PRO A 2 -10.02 -12.58 5.94
N ASN A 3 -10.13 -11.46 6.67
CA ASN A 3 -9.47 -10.21 6.25
C ASN A 3 -8.25 -9.92 7.13
N ARG A 4 -7.12 -10.55 6.82
CA ARG A 4 -5.84 -10.37 7.54
C ARG A 4 -4.91 -9.32 6.93
N THR A 5 -5.35 -8.57 5.92
CA THR A 5 -4.48 -7.61 5.22
C THR A 5 -5.14 -6.24 5.19
N SER A 6 -4.46 -5.24 5.75
CA SER A 6 -4.80 -3.83 5.51
C SER A 6 -4.23 -3.41 4.16
N VAL A 7 -5.00 -2.62 3.40
CA VAL A 7 -4.60 -2.09 2.10
C VAL A 7 -4.64 -0.57 2.10
N LEU A 8 -3.73 0.05 1.38
CA LEU A 8 -3.70 1.49 1.11
C LEU A 8 -3.29 1.76 -0.32
N THR A 9 -3.57 2.98 -0.79
CA THR A 9 -3.11 3.50 -2.08
C THR A 9 -2.22 4.71 -1.87
N THR A 10 -1.09 4.78 -2.59
CA THR A 10 -0.24 5.98 -2.63
C THR A 10 0.25 6.23 -4.05
N GLN A 11 0.54 7.49 -4.41
CA GLN A 11 1.10 7.82 -5.71
C GLN A 11 2.52 7.24 -5.84
N ILE A 12 2.87 6.77 -7.04
CA ILE A 12 4.17 6.14 -7.29
C ILE A 12 5.36 7.07 -7.02
N ASN A 13 5.15 8.38 -7.22
CA ASN A 13 6.14 9.44 -7.04
C ASN A 13 6.13 10.06 -5.63
N ASN A 14 5.25 9.60 -4.74
CA ASN A 14 5.27 10.03 -3.34
C ASN A 14 6.35 9.23 -2.58
N GLU A 15 7.61 9.52 -2.92
CA GLU A 15 8.79 8.81 -2.41
C GLU A 15 8.84 8.81 -0.88
N LYS A 16 8.42 9.92 -0.24
CA LYS A 16 8.37 10.06 1.22
C LYS A 16 7.39 9.07 1.85
N ALA A 17 6.17 8.99 1.33
CA ALA A 17 5.16 8.06 1.85
C ALA A 17 5.55 6.61 1.56
N ARG A 18 6.05 6.32 0.35
CA ARG A 18 6.49 4.97 -0.02
C ARG A 18 7.63 4.46 0.86
N SER A 19 8.64 5.29 1.08
CA SER A 19 9.75 4.97 1.99
C SER A 19 9.28 4.71 3.42
N LEU A 20 8.28 5.45 3.89
CA LEU A 20 7.67 5.22 5.21
C LEU A 20 6.94 3.87 5.25
N TYR A 21 6.13 3.56 4.25
CA TYR A 21 5.34 2.33 4.22
C TYR A 21 6.22 1.09 4.07
N GLU A 22 7.27 1.15 3.25
CA GLU A 22 8.27 0.08 3.13
C GLU A 22 8.97 -0.20 4.46
N ARG A 23 9.36 0.85 5.22
CA ARG A 23 9.91 0.71 6.59
C ARG A 23 8.92 0.13 7.59
N LEU A 24 7.63 0.26 7.32
CA LEU A 24 6.55 -0.31 8.11
C LEU A 24 6.09 -1.65 7.52
N ASP A 25 6.91 -2.37 6.76
CA ASP A 25 6.62 -3.69 6.20
C ASP A 25 5.38 -3.75 5.29
N TRP A 26 4.99 -2.62 4.69
CA TRP A 26 4.01 -2.63 3.61
C TRP A 26 4.71 -3.01 2.32
N VAL A 27 4.05 -3.85 1.52
CA VAL A 27 4.57 -4.32 0.23
C VAL A 27 3.60 -3.97 -0.88
N ASN A 28 4.11 -3.75 -2.10
CA ASN A 28 3.25 -3.60 -3.27
C ASN A 28 2.51 -4.92 -3.51
N VAL A 29 1.18 -4.88 -3.52
CA VAL A 29 0.34 -6.07 -3.73
C VAL A 29 -0.34 -6.10 -5.09
N LEU A 30 -0.48 -4.93 -5.74
CA LEU A 30 -0.98 -4.80 -7.10
C LEU A 30 -0.13 -3.80 -7.88
N GLU A 31 -0.13 -3.97 -9.20
CA GLU A 31 0.56 -3.09 -10.13
C GLU A 31 -0.02 -1.66 -10.08
N PRO A 32 0.78 -0.64 -10.45
CA PRO A 32 0.30 0.74 -10.48
C PRO A 32 -0.89 0.93 -11.44
N PHE A 33 -1.87 1.70 -11.00
CA PHE A 33 -3.06 2.03 -11.78
C PHE A 33 -3.24 3.55 -11.90
N HIS A 34 -3.90 3.98 -12.97
CA HIS A 34 -4.22 5.39 -13.18
C HIS A 34 -5.64 5.67 -12.71
N SER A 35 -5.79 6.49 -11.67
CA SER A 35 -7.12 6.94 -11.20
C SER A 35 -7.80 7.88 -12.20
N SER A 36 -7.02 8.57 -13.05
CA SER A 36 -7.50 9.34 -14.19
C SER A 36 -6.46 9.38 -15.32
N LYS A 37 -6.88 9.76 -16.54
CA LYS A 37 -6.02 9.71 -17.75
C LYS A 37 -4.76 10.58 -17.66
N ASN A 38 -4.75 11.63 -16.83
CA ASN A 38 -3.67 12.62 -16.77
C ASN A 38 -3.02 12.70 -15.38
N ASP A 39 -3.36 11.79 -14.46
CA ASP A 39 -2.86 11.83 -13.09
C ASP A 39 -1.71 10.85 -12.89
N VAL A 40 -0.92 11.09 -11.86
CA VAL A 40 0.20 10.24 -11.48
C VAL A 40 -0.35 8.85 -11.10
N PRO A 41 0.28 7.75 -11.54
CA PRO A 41 -0.14 6.42 -11.14
C PRO A 41 -0.13 6.23 -9.62
N TYR A 42 -1.07 5.42 -9.12
CA TYR A 42 -1.15 4.99 -7.74
C TYR A 42 -0.74 3.52 -7.64
N VAL A 43 -0.09 3.12 -6.55
CA VAL A 43 0.20 1.73 -6.23
C VAL A 43 -0.64 1.29 -5.02
N ILE A 44 -1.13 0.05 -5.04
CA ILE A 44 -1.80 -0.56 -3.89
C ILE A 44 -0.74 -1.30 -3.08
N MET A 45 -0.63 -0.93 -1.80
CA MET A 45 0.24 -1.60 -0.84
C MET A 45 -0.59 -2.38 0.18
N GLY A 46 -0.07 -3.51 0.63
CA GLY A 46 -0.70 -4.37 1.63
C GLY A 46 0.20 -4.63 2.83
N LYS A 47 -0.40 -4.74 4.01
CA LYS A 47 0.26 -5.17 5.24
C LYS A 47 -0.57 -6.21 5.98
N ALA A 48 0.08 -7.33 6.34
CA ALA A 48 -0.55 -8.36 7.15
C ALA A 48 -0.81 -7.84 8.58
N LEU A 49 -2.06 -7.89 9.01
CA LEU A 49 -2.50 -7.66 10.38
C LEU A 49 -2.16 -8.88 11.22
N LYS A 50 -1.22 -8.70 12.16
CA LYS A 50 -1.00 -9.70 13.22
C LYS A 50 -2.14 -9.56 14.22
N THR A 51 -2.82 -10.66 14.51
CA THR A 51 -3.73 -10.71 15.66
C THR A 51 -2.87 -10.43 16.90
N LYS A 52 -3.21 -9.41 17.70
CA LYS A 52 -2.61 -9.28 19.02
C LYS A 52 -2.97 -10.54 19.80
N VAL A 53 -1.96 -11.33 20.16
CA VAL A 53 -2.12 -12.36 21.19
C VAL A 53 -1.97 -11.59 22.50
N ASN A 54 -3.06 -11.52 23.28
CA ASN A 54 -3.05 -10.92 24.62
C ASN A 54 -2.18 -11.75 25.56
#